data_AF-A0A367XZL9-F1
#
_entry.id   AF-A0A367XZL9-F1
#
_cell.length_a   1.000
_cell.length_b   1.000
_cell.length_c   1.000
_cell.angle_alpha   90.00
_cell.angle_beta   90.00
_cell.angle_gamma   90.00
#
_symmetry.space_group_name_H-M   'P 1'
#
loop_
_entity.id
_entity.type
_entity.pdbx_description
1 polymer ?
#
loop_
_entity_poly.entity_id
_entity_poly.type
_entity_poly.pdbx_seq_one_letter_code
_entity_poly.pdbx_strand_id
1 'polypeptide(L)'
;MSDDETLPSQQPHEAAATTKSKKKKQRKPQTDEEYAFQLEQWNSTGPTINTDMWLYENLDKLNVDVKVDRVKLLHAVELAYYQRDYKKCLELIERGEKMYDVDIDAVGECITNDYKNSQKQVKWNKKLEKNIMELYSIKVKCINKVNS
;
A
#
# COMPACT_ATOMS: atom_id res chain seq x y z
N MET A 1 3.58 -55.31 29.21
CA MET A 1 2.60 -54.38 28.63
C MET A 1 3.19 -53.91 27.31
N SER A 2 2.87 -54.67 26.27
CA SER A 2 3.29 -54.43 24.89
C SER A 2 2.02 -54.61 24.09
N ASP A 3 1.34 -53.50 23.81
CA ASP A 3 0.15 -53.48 22.97
C ASP A 3 0.61 -53.25 21.53
N ASP A 4 0.66 -54.35 20.78
CA ASP A 4 0.86 -54.40 19.33
C ASP A 4 -0.54 -54.42 18.70
N GLU A 5 -1.05 -53.24 18.31
CA GLU A 5 -2.25 -53.15 17.48
C GLU A 5 -1.85 -52.96 16.01
N THR A 6 -2.09 -54.02 15.25
CA THR A 6 -2.06 -54.06 13.79
C THR A 6 -3.25 -53.27 13.22
N LEU A 7 -3.01 -52.24 12.40
CA LEU A 7 -4.05 -51.62 11.56
C LEU A 7 -3.97 -52.08 10.10
N PRO A 8 -5.14 -52.20 9.42
CA PRO A 8 -5.27 -52.94 8.17
C PRO A 8 -4.83 -52.15 6.92
N SER A 9 -4.31 -52.95 5.98
CA SER A 9 -4.02 -52.61 4.59
C SER A 9 -5.25 -52.11 3.83
N GLN A 10 -5.13 -50.96 3.16
CA GLN A 10 -5.97 -50.57 2.03
C GLN A 10 -5.10 -50.04 0.88
N GLN A 11 -5.25 -50.69 -0.27
CA GLN A 11 -4.62 -50.39 -1.56
C GLN A 11 -5.22 -49.13 -2.23
N PRO A 12 -4.58 -48.60 -3.30
CA PRO A 12 -4.60 -47.19 -3.65
C PRO A 12 -5.77 -46.81 -4.58
N HIS A 13 -6.40 -45.68 -4.30
CA HIS A 13 -7.20 -44.97 -5.30
C HIS A 13 -6.36 -43.87 -5.95
N GLU A 14 -6.02 -44.09 -7.22
CA GLU A 14 -5.50 -43.07 -8.11
C GLU A 14 -6.55 -41.98 -8.33
N ALA A 15 -6.22 -40.76 -7.90
CA ALA A 15 -6.71 -39.54 -8.52
C ALA A 15 -5.51 -38.60 -8.62
N ALA A 16 -4.96 -38.51 -9.84
CA ALA A 16 -3.83 -37.66 -10.18
C ALA A 16 -4.20 -36.17 -10.03
N ALA A 17 -4.17 -35.66 -8.80
CA ALA A 17 -4.09 -34.24 -8.53
C ALA A 17 -2.60 -33.86 -8.54
N THR A 18 -2.15 -33.27 -9.63
CA THR A 18 -0.82 -32.65 -9.72
C THR A 18 -0.76 -31.45 -8.76
N THR A 19 -0.52 -31.74 -7.49
CA THR A 19 -0.21 -30.74 -6.47
C THR A 19 1.15 -30.15 -6.83
N LYS A 20 1.12 -29.01 -7.54
CA LYS A 20 2.32 -28.16 -7.67
C LYS A 20 2.76 -27.83 -6.24
N SER A 21 3.83 -28.48 -5.78
CA SER A 21 4.41 -28.23 -4.48
C SER A 21 4.78 -26.73 -4.42
N LYS A 22 4.00 -25.96 -3.65
CA LYS A 22 4.30 -24.55 -3.45
C LYS A 22 5.65 -24.50 -2.73
N LYS A 23 6.71 -24.09 -3.44
CA LYS A 23 8.02 -23.85 -2.84
C LYS A 23 7.80 -23.03 -1.57
N LYS A 24 8.25 -23.54 -0.43
CA LYS A 24 8.18 -22.85 0.86
C LYS A 24 8.87 -21.51 0.68
N LYS A 25 8.14 -20.39 0.89
CA LYS A 25 8.71 -19.05 0.76
C LYS A 25 9.91 -18.93 1.70
N GLN A 26 11.11 -18.95 1.14
CA GLN A 26 12.32 -18.66 1.88
C GLN A 26 12.54 -17.15 1.85
N ARG A 27 12.76 -16.55 3.01
CA ARG A 27 13.12 -15.13 3.10
C ARG A 27 14.55 -14.97 2.60
N LYS A 28 14.80 -13.91 1.83
CA LYS A 28 16.17 -13.53 1.46
C LYS A 28 16.91 -13.17 2.77
N PRO A 29 18.09 -13.73 3.05
CA PRO A 29 18.91 -13.26 4.15
C PRO A 29 19.34 -11.81 3.86
N GLN A 30 19.45 -11.02 4.92
CA GLN A 30 20.00 -9.67 4.83
C GLN A 30 21.51 -9.77 4.57
N THR A 31 22.05 -8.92 3.69
CA THR A 31 23.49 -8.83 3.47
C THR A 31 24.14 -7.88 4.48
N ASP A 32 25.45 -8.02 4.71
CA ASP A 32 26.19 -7.13 5.61
C ASP A 32 26.15 -5.66 5.13
N GLU A 33 26.13 -5.44 3.82
CA GLU A 33 25.96 -4.12 3.20
C GLU A 33 24.57 -3.53 3.50
N GLU A 34 23.51 -4.32 3.38
CA GLU A 34 22.14 -3.89 3.71
C GLU A 34 22.02 -3.56 5.21
N TYR A 35 22.73 -4.28 6.07
CA TYR A 35 22.78 -3.99 7.51
C TYR A 35 23.55 -2.70 7.82
N ALA A 36 24.74 -2.54 7.26
CA ALA A 36 25.56 -1.35 7.45
C ALA A 36 24.81 -0.08 6.99
N PHE A 37 24.14 -0.13 5.84
CA PHE A 37 23.30 0.96 5.35
C PHE A 37 22.16 1.31 6.32
N GLN A 38 21.45 0.31 6.86
CA GLN A 38 20.38 0.54 7.83
C GLN A 38 20.89 1.12 9.14
N LEU A 39 22.07 0.69 9.60
CA LEU A 39 22.70 1.21 10.81
C LEU A 39 23.14 2.66 10.64
N GLU A 40 23.72 3.00 9.49
CA GLU A 40 24.06 4.39 9.13
C GLU A 40 22.80 5.26 9.08
N GLN A 41 21.74 4.77 8.44
CA GLN A 41 20.46 5.47 8.41
C GLN A 41 19.90 5.68 9.83
N TRP A 42 19.92 4.65 10.68
CA TRP A 42 19.49 4.77 12.08
C TRP A 42 20.29 5.82 12.85
N ASN A 43 21.61 5.83 12.71
CA ASN A 43 22.47 6.78 13.41
C ASN A 43 22.30 8.22 12.90
N SER A 44 22.00 8.39 11.60
CA SER A 44 21.82 9.71 10.99
C SER A 44 20.46 10.33 11.26
N THR A 45 19.36 9.58 11.11
CA THR A 45 17.99 10.10 11.32
C THR A 45 17.50 9.96 12.76
N GLY A 46 18.05 9.00 13.50
CA GLY A 46 17.61 8.67 14.85
C GLY A 46 16.22 8.00 14.89
N PRO A 47 15.75 7.64 16.10
CA PRO A 47 14.42 7.11 16.30
C PRO A 47 13.36 8.18 16.04
N THR A 48 12.32 7.83 15.28
CA THR A 48 11.15 8.70 15.09
C THR A 48 10.12 8.44 16.18
N ILE A 49 9.68 9.48 16.88
CA ILE A 49 8.59 9.41 17.86
C ILE A 49 7.28 9.67 17.13
N ASN A 50 6.35 8.73 17.19
CA ASN A 50 5.00 8.90 16.63
C ASN A 50 4.15 9.77 17.57
N THR A 51 4.25 11.09 17.41
CA THR A 51 3.38 12.08 18.06
C THR A 51 2.00 12.11 17.41
N ASP A 52 0.98 12.75 18.00
CA ASP A 52 -0.36 12.83 17.37
C ASP A 52 -0.36 13.52 15.99
N MET A 53 0.67 14.33 15.72
CA MET A 53 0.81 15.10 14.48
C MET A 53 1.80 14.50 13.49
N TRP A 54 2.42 13.36 13.81
CA TRP A 54 3.50 12.74 13.04
C TRP A 54 3.16 12.49 11.56
N LEU A 55 1.87 12.21 11.27
CA LEU A 55 1.36 12.02 9.91
C LEU A 55 1.38 13.30 9.08
N TYR A 56 1.29 14.47 9.71
CA TYR A 56 1.27 15.77 9.05
C TYR A 56 2.65 16.42 8.90
N GLU A 57 3.68 15.83 9.51
CA GLU A 57 5.04 16.36 9.47
C GLU A 57 5.80 15.94 8.20
N ASN A 58 6.65 16.84 7.68
CA ASN A 58 7.54 16.59 6.54
C ASN A 58 6.83 16.08 5.27
N LEU A 59 5.56 16.45 5.06
CA LEU A 59 4.78 16.06 3.88
C LEU A 59 5.36 16.61 2.57
N ASP A 60 6.23 17.61 2.66
CA ASP A 60 6.99 18.20 1.56
C ASP A 60 8.15 17.34 1.06
N LYS A 61 8.60 16.39 1.85
CA LYS A 61 9.75 15.54 1.54
C LYS A 61 9.35 14.15 1.07
N LEU A 62 8.04 13.90 0.90
CA LEU A 62 7.54 12.59 0.50
C LEU A 62 7.97 12.24 -0.92
N ASN A 63 8.48 11.03 -1.09
CA ASN A 63 8.93 10.50 -2.37
C ASN A 63 7.94 9.44 -2.88
N VAL A 64 7.46 9.64 -4.11
CA VAL A 64 6.53 8.73 -4.79
C VAL A 64 7.05 7.30 -4.93
N ASP A 65 8.35 7.09 -5.01
CA ASP A 65 8.95 5.75 -5.16
C ASP A 65 9.00 5.00 -3.83
N VAL A 66 9.00 5.72 -2.71
CA VAL A 66 9.08 5.16 -1.37
C VAL A 66 7.69 4.72 -0.89
N LYS A 67 7.53 3.42 -0.63
CA LYS A 67 6.24 2.85 -0.18
C LYS A 67 5.74 3.52 1.10
N VAL A 68 6.63 3.75 2.06
CA VAL A 68 6.28 4.32 3.36
C VAL A 68 5.70 5.72 3.18
N ASP A 69 6.28 6.52 2.30
CA ASP A 69 5.85 7.89 2.02
C ASP A 69 4.47 7.95 1.37
N ARG A 70 4.22 7.08 0.37
CA ARG A 70 2.89 6.95 -0.25
C ARG A 70 1.81 6.60 0.78
N VAL A 71 2.13 5.65 1.66
CA VAL A 71 1.22 5.20 2.72
C VAL A 71 1.03 6.28 3.79
N LYS A 72 2.09 7.04 4.12
CA LYS A 72 2.01 8.17 5.06
C LYS A 72 1.05 9.24 4.56
N LEU A 73 1.13 9.63 3.30
CA LEU A 73 0.21 10.58 2.69
C LEU A 73 -1.24 10.07 2.77
N LEU A 74 -1.47 8.82 2.36
CA LEU A 74 -2.80 8.22 2.39
C LEU A 74 -3.39 8.25 3.81
N HIS A 75 -2.62 7.84 4.82
CA HIS A 75 -3.07 7.86 6.21
C HIS A 75 -3.27 9.27 6.75
N ALA A 76 -2.49 10.27 6.31
CA ALA A 76 -2.72 11.66 6.67
C ALA A 76 -4.06 12.17 6.13
N VAL A 77 -4.41 11.81 4.88
CA VAL A 77 -5.69 12.13 4.23
C VAL A 77 -6.85 11.44 4.96
N GLU A 78 -6.72 10.15 5.25
CA GLU A 78 -7.72 9.38 6.02
C GLU A 78 -7.96 10.00 7.39
N LEU A 79 -6.89 10.34 8.12
CA LEU A 79 -7.00 10.96 9.43
C LEU A 79 -7.75 12.30 9.36
N ALA A 80 -7.41 13.16 8.39
CA ALA A 80 -8.11 14.43 8.20
C ALA A 80 -9.60 14.23 7.91
N TYR A 81 -9.95 13.23 7.08
CA TYR A 81 -11.34 12.87 6.80
C TYR A 81 -12.09 12.42 8.06
N TYR A 82 -11.49 11.54 8.88
CA TYR A 82 -12.13 11.06 10.12
C TYR A 82 -12.25 12.16 11.19
N GLN A 83 -11.31 13.10 11.23
CA GLN A 83 -11.38 14.30 12.06
C GLN A 83 -12.40 15.33 11.55
N ARG A 84 -13.05 15.08 10.40
CA ARG A 84 -13.99 15.98 9.71
C ARG A 84 -13.36 17.30 9.28
N ASP A 85 -12.04 17.35 9.19
CA ASP A 85 -11.32 18.47 8.61
C ASP A 85 -11.24 18.27 7.09
N TYR A 86 -12.36 18.53 6.42
CA TYR A 86 -12.48 18.32 4.98
C TYR A 86 -11.64 19.30 4.17
N LYS A 87 -11.31 20.47 4.72
CA LYS A 87 -10.41 21.43 4.06
C LYS A 87 -9.00 20.87 3.99
N LYS A 88 -8.50 20.37 5.13
CA LYS A 88 -7.19 19.71 5.19
C LYS A 88 -7.16 18.42 4.38
N CYS A 89 -8.25 17.64 4.37
CA CYS A 89 -8.40 16.49 3.47
C CYS A 89 -8.08 16.86 2.02
N LEU A 90 -8.72 17.91 1.50
CA LEU A 90 -8.54 18.35 0.12
C LEU A 90 -7.14 18.92 -0.13
N GLU A 91 -6.58 19.70 0.80
CA GLU A 91 -5.20 20.21 0.71
C GLU A 91 -4.16 19.07 0.62
N LEU A 92 -4.34 18.02 1.42
CA LEU A 92 -3.47 16.85 1.38
C LEU A 92 -3.62 16.06 0.08
N ILE A 93 -4.82 16.01 -0.50
CA ILE A 93 -5.07 15.38 -1.80
C ILE A 93 -4.39 16.16 -2.93
N GLU A 94 -4.46 17.50 -2.94
CA GLU A 94 -3.71 18.34 -3.89
C GLU A 94 -2.19 18.12 -3.77
N ARG A 95 -1.71 17.86 -2.54
CA ARG A 95 -0.31 17.48 -2.34
C ARG A 95 0.00 16.11 -2.93
N GLY A 96 -0.95 15.18 -2.86
CA GLY A 96 -0.89 13.90 -3.55
C GLY A 96 -0.83 14.05 -5.06
N GLU A 97 -1.66 14.90 -5.66
CA GLU A 97 -1.64 15.21 -7.10
C GLU A 97 -0.23 15.62 -7.55
N LYS A 98 0.41 16.52 -6.80
CA LYS A 98 1.80 16.95 -7.04
C LYS A 98 2.83 15.83 -6.84
N MET A 99 2.66 15.02 -5.79
CA MET A 99 3.58 13.92 -5.48
C MET A 99 3.54 12.83 -6.56
N TYR A 100 2.35 12.52 -7.08
CA TYR A 100 2.16 11.52 -8.13
C TYR A 100 2.38 12.07 -9.54
N ASP A 101 2.44 13.39 -9.71
CA ASP A 101 2.43 14.09 -11.01
C ASP A 101 1.20 13.71 -11.85
N VAL A 102 0.03 13.74 -11.20
CA VAL A 102 -1.25 13.34 -11.82
C VAL A 102 -2.36 14.30 -11.45
N ASP A 103 -3.29 14.46 -12.39
CA ASP A 103 -4.63 14.96 -12.08
C ASP A 103 -5.47 13.80 -11.54
N ILE A 104 -5.74 13.79 -10.24
CA ILE A 104 -6.48 12.71 -9.57
C ILE A 104 -7.93 12.62 -10.08
N ASP A 105 -8.55 13.71 -10.54
CA ASP A 105 -9.92 13.67 -11.05
C ASP A 105 -9.96 12.99 -12.42
N ALA A 106 -9.11 13.43 -13.35
CA ALA A 106 -9.02 12.85 -14.68
C ALA A 106 -8.65 11.36 -14.64
N VAL A 107 -7.74 11.00 -13.74
CA VAL A 107 -7.21 9.63 -13.62
C VAL A 107 -8.15 8.75 -12.81
N GLY A 108 -8.69 9.25 -11.70
CA GLY A 108 -9.60 8.51 -10.82
C GLY A 108 -10.84 8.05 -11.57
N GLU A 109 -11.44 8.91 -12.38
CA GLU A 109 -12.57 8.54 -13.25
C GLU A 109 -12.18 7.47 -14.27
N CYS A 110 -10.98 7.56 -14.86
CA CYS A 110 -10.50 6.58 -15.85
C CYS A 110 -10.26 5.19 -15.25
N ILE A 111 -9.69 5.11 -14.04
CA ILE A 111 -9.45 3.83 -13.37
C ILE A 111 -10.77 3.21 -12.87
N THR A 112 -11.70 4.04 -12.39
CA THR A 112 -12.99 3.55 -11.86
C THR A 112 -13.91 3.00 -12.96
N ASN A 113 -13.86 3.57 -14.19
CA ASN A 113 -14.76 3.21 -15.29
C ASN A 113 -14.21 2.17 -16.28
N ASP A 114 -13.14 1.43 -15.95
CA ASP A 114 -12.55 0.41 -16.86
C ASP A 114 -12.30 0.95 -18.28
N TYR A 115 -11.98 2.24 -18.42
CA TYR A 115 -11.94 2.91 -19.72
C TYR A 115 -10.70 2.47 -20.51
N LYS A 116 -10.84 1.39 -21.28
CA LYS A 116 -9.83 0.79 -22.18
C LYS A 116 -9.36 1.71 -23.32
N ASN A 117 -9.79 2.97 -23.39
CA ASN A 117 -9.69 3.79 -24.61
C ASN A 117 -9.01 5.16 -24.48
N SER A 118 -8.40 5.51 -23.36
CA SER A 118 -7.63 6.76 -23.28
C SER A 118 -6.18 6.54 -23.72
N GLN A 119 -5.79 7.20 -24.82
CA GLN A 119 -4.44 7.19 -25.42
C GLN A 119 -3.30 7.74 -24.52
N LYS A 120 -3.56 7.93 -23.22
CA LYS A 120 -2.60 8.41 -22.20
C LYS A 120 -2.51 7.47 -21.00
N GLN A 121 -2.64 6.16 -21.19
CA GLN A 121 -2.34 5.21 -20.11
C GLN A 121 -0.84 5.19 -19.86
N VAL A 122 -0.38 6.03 -18.93
CA VAL A 122 0.92 5.83 -18.28
C VAL A 122 0.79 4.51 -17.53
N LYS A 123 1.54 3.48 -17.95
CA LYS A 123 1.57 2.18 -17.25
C LYS A 123 2.21 2.39 -15.88
N TRP A 124 1.40 2.68 -14.87
CA TRP A 124 1.89 2.73 -13.51
C TRP A 124 1.99 1.34 -12.90
N ASN A 125 2.71 1.29 -11.78
CA ASN A 125 2.66 0.11 -10.95
C ASN A 125 1.26 0.00 -10.34
N LYS A 126 0.66 -1.21 -10.34
CA LYS A 126 -0.64 -1.49 -9.70
C LYS A 126 -0.77 -0.96 -8.27
N LYS A 127 0.35 -0.91 -7.53
CA LYS A 127 0.38 -0.35 -6.18
C LYS A 127 0.14 1.16 -6.17
N LEU A 128 0.67 1.87 -7.16
CA LEU A 128 0.49 3.30 -7.33
C LEU A 128 -0.96 3.62 -7.70
N GLU A 129 -1.49 2.92 -8.72
CA GLU A 129 -2.89 3.02 -9.15
C GLU A 129 -3.86 2.84 -7.98
N LYS A 130 -3.59 1.84 -7.12
CA LYS A 130 -4.39 1.63 -5.92
C LYS A 130 -4.39 2.84 -4.98
N ASN A 131 -3.23 3.44 -4.71
CA ASN A 131 -3.16 4.62 -3.83
C ASN A 131 -3.89 5.82 -4.45
N ILE A 132 -3.72 6.04 -5.75
CA ILE A 132 -4.41 7.12 -6.48
C ILE A 132 -5.93 6.92 -6.42
N MET A 133 -6.42 5.69 -6.62
CA MET A 133 -7.85 5.38 -6.48
C MET A 133 -8.38 5.62 -5.07
N GLU A 134 -7.62 5.25 -4.03
CA GLU A 134 -8.03 5.48 -2.64
C GLU A 134 -8.11 6.99 -2.34
N LEU A 135 -7.14 7.79 -2.81
CA LEU A 135 -7.20 9.25 -2.70
C LEU A 135 -8.41 9.85 -3.42
N TYR A 136 -8.69 9.41 -4.66
CA TYR A 136 -9.87 9.83 -5.41
C TYR A 136 -11.17 9.51 -4.67
N SER A 137 -11.29 8.28 -4.13
CA SER A 137 -12.48 7.87 -3.36
C SER A 137 -12.70 8.75 -2.13
N ILE A 138 -11.63 9.15 -1.44
CA ILE A 138 -11.71 10.06 -0.29
C ILE A 138 -12.06 11.48 -0.77
N LYS A 139 -11.49 11.96 -1.88
CA LYS A 139 -11.79 13.28 -2.47
C LYS A 139 -13.30 13.44 -2.73
N VAL A 140 -13.90 12.48 -3.42
CA VAL A 140 -15.35 12.46 -3.73
C VAL A 140 -16.18 12.50 -2.44
N LYS A 141 -15.78 11.74 -1.41
CA LYS A 141 -16.45 11.78 -0.10
C LYS A 141 -16.30 13.13 0.60
N CYS A 142 -15.11 13.72 0.58
CA CYS A 142 -14.84 15.05 1.16
C CYS A 142 -15.70 16.12 0.45
N ILE A 143 -15.75 16.13 -0.88
CA ILE A 143 -16.59 17.07 -1.66
C ILE A 143 -18.07 16.92 -1.32
N ASN A 144 -18.58 15.68 -1.29
CA ASN A 144 -19.99 15.43 -0.95
C ASN A 144 -20.34 15.92 0.47
N LYS A 145 -19.40 15.86 1.41
CA LYS A 145 -19.59 16.35 2.79
C LYS A 145 -19.48 17.86 2.93
N VAL A 146 -18.68 18.52 2.10
CA VAL A 146 -18.56 19.99 2.09
C VAL A 146 -19.78 20.63 1.43
N ASN A 147 -20.35 19.97 0.43
CA ASN A 147 -21.51 20.46 -0.32
C ASN A 147 -22.88 20.02 0.26
N SER A 148 -22.90 19.27 1.37
CA SER A 148 -24.12 18.88 2.11
C SER A 148 -24.34 19.80 3.31
#